data_AF-A0A0D1WEN3-F1
#
_entry.id   AF-A0A0D1WEN3-F1
#
_cell.length_a   1.000
_cell.length_b   1.000
_cell.length_c   1.000
_cell.angle_alpha   90.00
_cell.angle_beta   90.00
_cell.angle_gamma   90.00
#
_symmetry.space_group_name_H-M   'P 1'
#
loop_
_entity.id
_entity.type
_entity.pdbx_description
1 polymer ?
#
loop_
_entity_poly.entity_id
_entity_poly.type
_entity_poly.pdbx_seq_one_letter_code
_entity_poly.pdbx_strand_id
1 'polypeptide(L)'
;MDEQKDTILSILSILSSRPPDEPQSITILRSQAQDLISNISLDTLPTTLQDLLTQIIKPLFTKPHRNLTSTGRKNLVTKSSSFLTPRFEVDEPEKWKTNFTIPLLAYILNAYSTLPPSQRKSAIEAHFHLLVPAILNMIDDPDASYKASGAGLLTTLCGVLQSVQSDIIRRTGLGDVFFDALKANFNLLPTLTPEEESLTVLGSVIPAYLALLDVTTNTNVDSSHRTGGTERLTWLYRHGIISGIEHLSSSGSFSSTISVRLTTFLLSQIPNVFERMGIASVRHFQDLLPMVRAGLMDPFILAAPEMVVAVMDVLDCVIRVGAPRVKEKWWPEILRGVVGCWCNCLDESDSKREEVDTVMNRLKGVVKSLGSVVDREEWESAVGRLIDEEGDLKELFGR
;
A
#
# COMPACT_ATOMS: atom_id res chain seq x y z
N MET A 1 -24.44 11.38 11.71
CA MET A 1 -25.66 11.47 10.89
C MET A 1 -25.40 12.25 9.61
N ASP A 2 -24.69 13.38 9.67
CA ASP A 2 -24.40 14.20 8.48
C ASP A 2 -23.54 13.47 7.43
N GLU A 3 -22.47 12.78 7.84
CA GLU A 3 -21.58 12.04 6.94
C GLU A 3 -22.28 10.89 6.17
N GLN A 4 -23.24 10.22 6.82
CA GLN A 4 -24.02 9.14 6.19
C GLN A 4 -25.02 9.70 5.18
N LYS A 5 -25.63 10.86 5.48
CA LYS A 5 -26.54 11.55 4.58
C LYS A 5 -25.80 12.04 3.34
N ASP A 6 -24.60 12.59 3.51
CA ASP A 6 -23.75 13.03 2.41
C ASP A 6 -23.31 11.87 1.51
N THR A 7 -22.98 10.73 2.11
CA THR A 7 -22.62 9.51 1.37
C THR A 7 -23.80 8.99 0.52
N ILE A 8 -25.01 8.97 1.09
CA ILE A 8 -26.24 8.57 0.37
C ILE A 8 -26.54 9.55 -0.78
N LEU A 9 -26.44 10.86 -0.53
CA LEU A 9 -26.68 11.87 -1.57
C LEU A 9 -25.65 11.77 -2.70
N SER A 10 -24.40 11.49 -2.39
CA SER A 10 -23.33 11.29 -3.37
C SER A 10 -23.63 10.10 -4.29
N ILE A 11 -23.96 8.93 -3.73
CA ILE A 11 -24.27 7.76 -4.56
C ILE A 11 -25.55 7.95 -5.38
N LEU A 12 -26.59 8.59 -4.81
CA LEU A 12 -27.83 8.90 -5.55
C LEU A 12 -27.59 9.89 -6.69
N SER A 13 -26.68 10.85 -6.53
CA SER A 13 -26.28 11.76 -7.61
C SER A 13 -25.62 11.00 -8.77
N ILE A 14 -24.70 10.07 -8.46
CA ILE A 14 -24.04 9.21 -9.47
C ILE A 14 -25.08 8.32 -10.17
N LEU A 15 -26.01 7.71 -9.43
CA LEU A 15 -27.09 6.88 -9.97
C LEU A 15 -28.15 7.69 -10.74
N SER A 16 -28.21 8.99 -10.57
CA SER A 16 -29.07 9.87 -11.38
C SER A 16 -28.41 10.31 -12.69
N SER A 17 -27.07 10.26 -12.76
CA SER A 17 -26.30 10.67 -13.94
C SER A 17 -26.18 9.54 -14.96
N ARG A 18 -27.00 9.60 -16.01
CA ARG A 18 -27.03 8.62 -17.09
C ARG A 18 -26.03 8.95 -18.21
N PRO A 19 -25.11 8.04 -18.55
CA PRO A 19 -24.28 8.14 -19.76
C PRO A 19 -25.13 8.02 -21.03
N PRO A 20 -24.82 8.77 -22.10
CA PRO A 20 -25.63 8.79 -23.33
C PRO A 20 -25.73 7.44 -24.03
N ASP A 21 -24.67 6.62 -23.99
CA ASP A 21 -24.56 5.36 -24.74
C ASP A 21 -24.80 4.10 -23.90
N GLU A 22 -25.50 4.22 -22.77
CA GLU A 22 -25.67 3.08 -21.88
C GLU A 22 -26.73 2.06 -22.37
N PRO A 23 -26.41 0.74 -22.38
CA PRO A 23 -27.36 -0.32 -22.66
C PRO A 23 -28.57 -0.32 -21.73
N GLN A 24 -29.76 -0.61 -22.27
CA GLN A 24 -31.02 -0.66 -21.51
C GLN A 24 -30.96 -1.59 -20.30
N SER A 25 -30.28 -2.73 -20.42
CA SER A 25 -30.10 -3.67 -19.30
C SER A 25 -29.36 -3.05 -18.12
N ILE A 26 -28.38 -2.19 -18.37
CA ILE A 26 -27.63 -1.49 -17.31
C ILE A 26 -28.45 -0.32 -16.75
N THR A 27 -29.22 0.39 -17.59
CA THR A 27 -30.13 1.44 -17.13
C THR A 27 -31.18 0.89 -16.15
N ILE A 28 -31.73 -0.31 -16.41
CA ILE A 28 -32.66 -0.97 -15.49
C ILE A 28 -31.97 -1.24 -14.14
N LEU A 29 -30.77 -1.83 -14.14
CA LEU A 29 -30.00 -2.08 -12.93
C LEU A 29 -29.69 -0.78 -12.16
N ARG A 30 -29.36 0.31 -12.86
CA ARG A 30 -29.13 1.61 -12.21
C ARG A 30 -30.40 2.13 -11.53
N SER A 31 -31.53 2.11 -12.21
CA SER A 31 -32.81 2.56 -11.63
C SER A 31 -33.22 1.73 -10.42
N GLN A 32 -33.03 0.41 -10.48
CA GLN A 32 -33.29 -0.48 -9.36
C GLN A 32 -32.38 -0.18 -8.16
N ALA A 33 -31.09 0.07 -8.40
CA ALA A 33 -30.16 0.48 -7.34
C ALA A 33 -30.58 1.80 -6.69
N GLN A 34 -31.02 2.78 -7.50
CA GLN A 34 -31.51 4.07 -7.01
C GLN A 34 -32.75 3.91 -6.13
N ASP A 35 -33.71 3.08 -6.54
CA ASP A 35 -34.93 2.80 -5.78
C ASP A 35 -34.63 2.11 -4.45
N LEU A 36 -33.71 1.14 -4.45
CA LEU A 36 -33.28 0.44 -3.23
C LEU A 36 -32.61 1.39 -2.23
N ILE A 37 -31.75 2.29 -2.69
CA ILE A 37 -31.04 3.24 -1.82
C ILE A 37 -31.97 4.35 -1.33
N SER A 38 -32.92 4.80 -2.15
CA SER A 38 -33.85 5.88 -1.77
C SER A 38 -34.81 5.47 -0.66
N ASN A 39 -35.13 4.18 -0.54
CA ASN A 39 -36.05 3.62 0.46
C ASN A 39 -35.35 3.02 1.68
N ILE A 40 -34.06 3.35 1.90
CA ILE A 40 -33.25 2.69 2.90
C ILE A 40 -33.60 3.13 4.32
N SER A 41 -33.67 2.17 5.24
CA SER A 41 -33.78 2.37 6.69
C SER A 41 -32.70 1.55 7.40
N LEU A 42 -32.30 1.96 8.60
CA LEU A 42 -31.29 1.22 9.39
C LEU A 42 -31.73 -0.22 9.69
N ASP A 43 -33.02 -0.45 9.93
CA ASP A 43 -33.56 -1.78 10.24
C ASP A 43 -33.54 -2.72 9.02
N THR A 44 -33.72 -2.17 7.82
CA THR A 44 -33.74 -2.92 6.55
C THR A 44 -32.37 -2.98 5.87
N LEU A 45 -31.39 -2.23 6.37
CA LEU A 45 -30.10 -2.03 5.74
C LEU A 45 -29.40 -3.34 5.34
N PRO A 46 -29.26 -4.37 6.20
CA PRO A 46 -28.60 -5.62 5.79
C PRO A 46 -29.28 -6.28 4.59
N THR A 47 -30.62 -6.31 4.57
CA THR A 47 -31.39 -6.87 3.46
C THR A 47 -31.19 -6.04 2.19
N THR A 48 -31.24 -4.71 2.29
CA THR A 48 -30.98 -3.81 1.16
C THR A 48 -29.57 -4.00 0.60
N LEU A 49 -28.55 -4.16 1.45
CA LEU A 49 -27.18 -4.45 1.00
C LEU A 49 -27.10 -5.80 0.28
N GLN A 50 -27.82 -6.82 0.78
CA GLN A 50 -27.93 -8.11 0.12
C GLN A 50 -28.58 -7.98 -1.25
N ASP A 51 -29.66 -7.22 -1.36
CA ASP A 51 -30.39 -6.99 -2.62
C ASP A 51 -29.52 -6.23 -3.63
N LEU A 52 -28.80 -5.18 -3.21
CA LEU A 52 -27.84 -4.49 -4.07
C LEU A 52 -26.75 -5.45 -4.58
N LEU A 53 -26.23 -6.32 -3.73
CA LEU A 53 -25.19 -7.27 -4.13
C LEU A 53 -25.73 -8.37 -5.07
N THR A 54 -26.94 -8.87 -4.83
CA THR A 54 -27.51 -10.00 -5.56
C THR A 54 -28.23 -9.61 -6.85
N GLN A 55 -28.97 -8.50 -6.82
CA GLN A 55 -29.80 -8.04 -7.94
C GLN A 55 -29.05 -7.07 -8.85
N ILE A 56 -28.04 -6.34 -8.34
CA ILE A 56 -27.31 -5.32 -9.11
C ILE A 56 -25.87 -5.76 -9.40
N ILE A 57 -25.05 -5.95 -8.37
CA ILE A 57 -23.61 -6.24 -8.55
C ILE A 57 -23.40 -7.58 -9.23
N LYS A 58 -24.00 -8.66 -8.72
CA LYS A 58 -23.78 -10.01 -9.27
C LYS A 58 -24.11 -10.12 -10.77
N PRO A 59 -25.22 -9.56 -11.29
CA PRO A 59 -25.51 -9.55 -12.72
C PRO A 59 -24.51 -8.77 -13.58
N LEU A 60 -23.78 -7.79 -13.01
CA LEU A 60 -22.73 -7.06 -13.72
C LEU A 60 -21.47 -7.92 -13.92
N PHE A 61 -21.22 -8.88 -13.02
CA PHE A 61 -20.07 -9.79 -13.05
C PHE A 61 -20.48 -11.20 -13.51
N THR A 62 -20.88 -11.32 -14.77
CA THR A 62 -21.40 -12.59 -15.34
C THR A 62 -20.33 -13.67 -15.53
N LYS A 63 -19.07 -13.28 -15.75
CA LYS A 63 -17.94 -14.21 -15.89
C LYS A 63 -17.44 -14.63 -14.50
N PRO A 64 -17.48 -15.94 -14.14
CA PRO A 64 -16.94 -16.38 -12.86
C PRO A 64 -15.42 -16.17 -12.83
N HIS A 65 -14.90 -15.66 -11.71
CA HIS A 65 -13.47 -15.42 -11.55
C HIS A 65 -12.67 -16.74 -11.57
N ARG A 66 -11.58 -16.79 -12.34
CA ARG A 66 -10.77 -18.01 -12.59
C ARG A 66 -10.30 -18.74 -11.31
N ASN A 67 -9.95 -17.97 -10.28
CA ASN A 67 -9.41 -18.49 -9.02
C ASN A 67 -10.48 -18.84 -7.97
N LEU A 68 -11.76 -18.65 -8.30
CA LEU A 68 -12.89 -18.91 -7.39
C LEU A 68 -13.74 -20.06 -7.90
N THR A 69 -14.29 -20.82 -6.96
CA THR A 69 -15.39 -21.76 -7.22
C THR A 69 -16.71 -20.99 -7.39
N SER A 70 -17.75 -21.64 -7.93
CA SER A 70 -19.11 -21.05 -8.01
C SER A 70 -19.69 -20.62 -6.66
N THR A 71 -19.12 -21.10 -5.55
CA THR A 71 -19.48 -20.73 -4.17
C THR A 71 -18.59 -19.63 -3.57
N GLY A 72 -17.68 -19.03 -4.36
CA GLY A 72 -16.78 -17.97 -3.90
C GLY A 72 -15.60 -18.45 -3.05
N ARG A 73 -15.36 -19.76 -2.93
CA ARG A 73 -14.17 -20.33 -2.25
C ARG A 73 -12.98 -20.44 -3.20
N LYS A 74 -11.75 -20.46 -2.66
CA LYS A 74 -10.51 -20.73 -3.43
C LYS A 74 -10.67 -21.98 -4.29
N ASN A 75 -10.42 -21.86 -5.58
CA ASN A 75 -10.44 -22.99 -6.50
C ASN A 75 -9.14 -23.79 -6.34
N LEU A 76 -9.25 -25.05 -5.90
CA LEU A 76 -8.11 -25.95 -5.71
C LEU A 76 -7.73 -26.71 -7.00
N VAL A 77 -8.56 -26.63 -8.03
CA VAL A 77 -8.29 -27.21 -9.34
C VAL A 77 -7.71 -26.11 -10.22
N THR A 78 -6.39 -26.05 -10.32
CA THR A 78 -5.70 -25.25 -11.32
C THR A 78 -6.13 -25.79 -12.68
N LYS A 79 -7.10 -25.15 -13.34
CA LYS A 79 -7.30 -25.39 -14.76
C LYS A 79 -6.04 -24.88 -15.44
N SER A 80 -5.11 -25.80 -15.70
CA SER A 80 -4.01 -25.59 -16.64
C SER A 80 -4.60 -24.88 -17.85
N SER A 81 -4.13 -23.66 -18.12
CA SER A 81 -4.44 -22.99 -19.37
C SER A 81 -4.00 -23.93 -20.47
N SER A 82 -4.96 -24.51 -21.18
CA SER A 82 -4.66 -25.18 -22.44
C SER A 82 -4.00 -24.13 -23.33
N PHE A 83 -2.69 -24.27 -23.55
CA PHE A 83 -1.83 -23.38 -24.32
C PHE A 83 -2.14 -23.39 -25.84
N LEU A 84 -3.32 -23.82 -26.25
CA LEU A 84 -3.66 -24.07 -27.64
C LEU A 84 -5.06 -23.52 -27.93
N THR A 85 -5.10 -22.21 -28.21
CA THR A 85 -5.79 -21.56 -29.36
C THR A 85 -5.93 -20.07 -29.08
N PRO A 86 -5.32 -19.16 -29.87
CA PRO A 86 -5.68 -17.74 -29.83
C PRO A 86 -7.03 -17.59 -30.54
N ARG A 87 -8.13 -17.80 -29.81
CA ARG A 87 -9.43 -17.31 -30.27
C ARG A 87 -9.42 -15.81 -30.06
N PHE A 88 -9.31 -15.06 -31.16
CA PHE A 88 -9.79 -13.68 -31.23
C PHE A 88 -11.32 -13.70 -31.09
N GLU A 89 -11.83 -14.07 -29.90
CA GLU A 89 -13.17 -13.65 -29.51
C GLU A 89 -13.06 -12.16 -29.25
N VAL A 90 -13.78 -11.36 -30.05
CA VAL A 90 -13.98 -9.94 -29.77
C VAL A 90 -14.59 -9.89 -28.37
N ASP A 91 -13.78 -9.57 -27.38
CA ASP A 91 -14.19 -9.68 -25.98
C ASP A 91 -15.32 -8.67 -25.77
N GLU A 92 -16.52 -9.19 -25.51
CA GLU A 92 -17.68 -8.35 -25.23
C GLU A 92 -17.32 -7.44 -24.05
N PRO A 93 -17.53 -6.11 -24.14
CA PRO A 93 -17.08 -5.19 -23.11
C PRO A 93 -17.66 -5.61 -21.77
N GLU A 94 -16.81 -5.63 -20.75
CA GLU A 94 -17.21 -6.12 -19.45
C GLU A 94 -18.33 -5.27 -18.86
N LYS A 95 -19.47 -5.90 -18.59
CA LYS A 95 -20.72 -5.21 -18.19
C LYS A 95 -20.60 -4.43 -16.89
N TRP A 96 -19.61 -4.76 -16.06
CA TRP A 96 -19.36 -4.11 -14.77
C TRP A 96 -18.58 -2.80 -14.88
N LYS A 97 -17.99 -2.48 -16.04
CA LYS A 97 -17.24 -1.23 -16.28
C LYS A 97 -18.18 -0.05 -16.50
N THR A 98 -19.02 0.22 -15.50
CA THR A 98 -19.98 1.33 -15.49
C THR A 98 -19.51 2.40 -14.51
N ASN A 99 -19.98 3.64 -14.72
CA ASN A 99 -19.65 4.78 -13.87
C ASN A 99 -20.11 4.62 -12.39
N PHE A 100 -21.06 3.73 -12.10
CA PHE A 100 -21.62 3.57 -10.76
C PHE A 100 -21.16 2.31 -10.03
N THR A 101 -20.51 1.34 -10.70
CA THR A 101 -20.19 0.05 -10.06
C THR A 101 -19.21 0.19 -8.90
N ILE A 102 -18.09 0.90 -9.10
CA ILE A 102 -17.11 1.14 -8.03
C ILE A 102 -17.71 2.00 -6.91
N PRO A 103 -18.35 3.16 -7.19
CA PRO A 103 -19.02 3.94 -6.15
C PRO A 103 -20.06 3.14 -5.35
N LEU A 104 -20.83 2.27 -6.02
CA LEU A 104 -21.84 1.44 -5.36
C LEU A 104 -21.20 0.39 -4.43
N LEU A 105 -20.11 -0.26 -4.85
CA LEU A 105 -19.36 -1.18 -3.99
C LEU A 105 -18.74 -0.46 -2.80
N ALA A 106 -18.17 0.72 -3.01
CA ALA A 106 -17.62 1.55 -1.93
C ALA A 106 -18.71 1.94 -0.93
N TYR A 107 -19.87 2.37 -1.42
CA TYR A 107 -21.06 2.65 -0.61
C TYR A 107 -21.47 1.43 0.22
N ILE A 108 -21.61 0.25 -0.40
CA ILE A 108 -21.99 -0.99 0.28
C ILE A 108 -21.00 -1.32 1.41
N LEU A 109 -19.69 -1.22 1.15
CA LEU A 109 -18.66 -1.49 2.16
C LEU A 109 -18.72 -0.51 3.33
N ASN A 110 -18.87 0.78 3.05
CA ASN A 110 -18.98 1.81 4.09
C ASN A 110 -20.29 1.69 4.89
N ALA A 111 -21.38 1.25 4.27
CA ALA A 111 -22.67 1.08 4.93
C ALA A 111 -22.61 0.04 6.07
N TYR A 112 -21.76 -1.00 5.99
CA TYR A 112 -21.59 -1.94 7.10
C TYR A 112 -21.13 -1.26 8.39
N SER A 113 -20.32 -0.19 8.29
CA SER A 113 -19.84 0.55 9.46
C SER A 113 -20.96 1.25 10.23
N THR A 114 -22.13 1.43 9.62
CA THR A 114 -23.32 2.01 10.28
C THR A 114 -24.12 0.98 11.09
N LEU A 115 -23.90 -0.31 10.85
CA LEU A 115 -24.58 -1.38 11.58
C LEU A 115 -23.98 -1.57 12.98
N PRO A 116 -24.79 -1.97 13.98
CA PRO A 116 -24.29 -2.41 15.29
C PRO A 116 -23.30 -3.57 15.16
N PRO A 117 -22.28 -3.71 16.04
CA PRO A 117 -21.21 -4.69 15.87
C PRO A 117 -21.67 -6.15 15.68
N SER A 118 -22.69 -6.58 16.42
CA SER A 118 -23.25 -7.95 16.33
C SER A 118 -23.87 -8.23 14.96
N GLN A 119 -24.68 -7.29 14.45
CA GLN A 119 -25.32 -7.38 13.16
C GLN A 119 -24.32 -7.18 12.02
N ARG A 120 -23.35 -6.27 12.19
CA ARG A 120 -22.28 -6.00 11.23
C ARG A 120 -21.51 -7.26 10.89
N LYS A 121 -21.07 -8.02 11.90
CA LYS A 121 -20.34 -9.28 11.69
C LYS A 121 -21.17 -10.30 10.91
N SER A 122 -22.41 -10.52 11.33
CA SER A 122 -23.29 -11.47 10.65
C SER A 122 -23.57 -11.06 9.19
N ALA A 123 -23.81 -9.77 8.95
CA ALA A 123 -24.12 -9.26 7.62
C ALA A 123 -22.92 -9.33 6.67
N ILE A 124 -21.75 -8.84 7.09
CA ILE A 124 -20.55 -8.88 6.23
C ILE A 124 -20.14 -10.32 5.91
N GLU A 125 -20.22 -11.24 6.87
CA GLU A 125 -19.89 -12.63 6.64
C GLU A 125 -20.88 -13.34 5.70
N ALA A 126 -22.18 -13.03 5.82
CA ALA A 126 -23.20 -13.55 4.92
C ALA A 126 -22.98 -13.05 3.47
N HIS A 127 -22.60 -11.79 3.30
CA HIS A 127 -22.45 -11.15 2.00
C HIS A 127 -21.05 -11.31 1.39
N PHE A 128 -20.06 -11.77 2.16
CA PHE A 128 -18.66 -11.84 1.77
C PHE A 128 -18.43 -12.50 0.41
N HIS A 129 -19.11 -13.63 0.16
CA HIS A 129 -18.98 -14.39 -1.09
C HIS A 129 -19.48 -13.62 -2.34
N LEU A 130 -20.29 -12.58 -2.18
CA LEU A 130 -20.77 -11.72 -3.27
C LEU A 130 -19.81 -10.55 -3.54
N LEU A 131 -19.08 -10.11 -2.53
CA LEU A 131 -18.11 -9.00 -2.63
C LEU A 131 -16.80 -9.45 -3.28
N VAL A 132 -16.32 -10.64 -2.89
CA VAL A 132 -14.99 -11.14 -3.28
C VAL A 132 -14.79 -11.22 -4.81
N PRO A 133 -15.72 -11.77 -5.62
CA PRO A 133 -15.51 -11.85 -7.07
C PRO A 133 -15.37 -10.49 -7.74
N ALA A 134 -16.16 -9.50 -7.32
CA ALA A 134 -16.12 -8.16 -7.90
C ALA A 134 -14.77 -7.48 -7.61
N ILE A 135 -14.31 -7.55 -6.35
CA ILE A 135 -13.03 -6.97 -5.93
C ILE A 135 -11.86 -7.66 -6.65
N LEU A 136 -11.87 -9.00 -6.75
CA LEU A 136 -10.80 -9.73 -7.44
C LEU A 136 -10.77 -9.44 -8.94
N ASN A 137 -11.92 -9.40 -9.62
CA ASN A 137 -11.97 -9.03 -11.04
C ASN A 137 -11.38 -7.63 -11.28
N MET A 138 -11.64 -6.66 -10.39
CA MET A 138 -11.05 -5.32 -10.48
C MET A 138 -9.54 -5.33 -10.28
N ILE A 139 -9.02 -6.10 -9.31
CA ILE A 139 -7.56 -6.22 -9.06
C ILE A 139 -6.85 -6.92 -10.23
N ASP A 140 -7.51 -7.89 -10.87
CA ASP A 140 -6.97 -8.65 -11.99
C ASP A 140 -7.18 -7.95 -13.35
N ASP A 141 -7.91 -6.82 -13.39
CA ASP A 141 -8.21 -6.06 -14.59
C ASP A 141 -6.95 -5.52 -15.27
N PRO A 142 -6.85 -5.44 -16.61
CA PRO A 142 -5.68 -4.85 -17.27
C PRO A 142 -5.51 -3.34 -17.01
N ASP A 143 -6.57 -2.59 -16.71
CA ASP A 143 -6.53 -1.14 -16.52
C ASP A 143 -6.07 -0.77 -15.09
N ALA A 144 -5.10 0.13 -15.01
CA ALA A 144 -4.52 0.62 -13.76
C ALA A 144 -5.57 1.25 -12.80
N SER A 145 -6.57 1.94 -13.33
CA SER A 145 -7.62 2.60 -12.54
C SER A 145 -8.52 1.58 -11.84
N TYR A 146 -8.88 0.51 -12.55
CA TYR A 146 -9.67 -0.58 -11.96
C TYR A 146 -8.86 -1.38 -10.94
N LYS A 147 -7.57 -1.63 -11.20
CA LYS A 147 -6.65 -2.26 -10.24
C LYS A 147 -6.57 -1.48 -8.93
N ALA A 148 -6.33 -0.18 -9.03
CA ALA A 148 -6.24 0.70 -7.88
C ALA A 148 -7.57 0.76 -7.10
N SER A 149 -8.68 0.89 -7.81
CA SER A 149 -10.03 0.88 -7.22
C SER A 149 -10.33 -0.44 -6.50
N GLY A 150 -10.00 -1.59 -7.12
CA GLY A 150 -10.15 -2.91 -6.51
C GLY A 150 -9.32 -3.06 -5.24
N ALA A 151 -8.06 -2.63 -5.26
CA ALA A 151 -7.20 -2.62 -4.06
C ALA A 151 -7.74 -1.68 -2.96
N GLY A 152 -8.26 -0.52 -3.33
CA GLY A 152 -8.95 0.40 -2.42
C GLY A 152 -10.16 -0.25 -1.74
N LEU A 153 -11.04 -0.91 -2.52
CA LEU A 153 -12.19 -1.65 -1.99
C LEU A 153 -11.76 -2.80 -1.06
N LEU A 154 -10.68 -3.50 -1.39
CA LEU A 154 -10.12 -4.54 -0.52
C LEU A 154 -9.64 -3.95 0.81
N THR A 155 -8.99 -2.79 0.79
CA THR A 155 -8.57 -2.08 2.01
C THR A 155 -9.78 -1.76 2.91
N THR A 156 -10.85 -1.22 2.33
CA THR A 156 -12.09 -0.93 3.06
C THR A 156 -12.73 -2.20 3.62
N LEU A 157 -12.81 -3.27 2.82
CA LEU A 157 -13.32 -4.57 3.27
C LEU A 157 -12.52 -5.10 4.46
N CYS A 158 -11.19 -5.06 4.38
CA CYS A 158 -10.32 -5.45 5.48
C CYS A 158 -10.57 -4.60 6.75
N GLY A 159 -10.73 -3.28 6.60
CA GLY A 159 -11.09 -2.39 7.72
C GLY A 159 -12.41 -2.79 8.40
N VAL A 160 -13.44 -3.09 7.61
CA VAL A 160 -14.73 -3.57 8.15
C VAL A 160 -14.55 -4.89 8.90
N LEU A 161 -13.83 -5.86 8.32
CA LEU A 161 -13.59 -7.16 8.93
C LEU A 161 -12.76 -7.06 10.22
N GLN A 162 -11.76 -6.17 10.25
CA GLN A 162 -10.96 -5.88 11.43
C GLN A 162 -11.83 -5.29 12.55
N SER A 163 -12.75 -4.38 12.22
CA SER A 163 -13.64 -3.74 13.21
C SER A 163 -14.55 -4.73 13.96
N VAL A 164 -14.83 -5.90 13.36
CA VAL A 164 -15.66 -6.97 13.95
C VAL A 164 -14.87 -8.22 14.32
N GLN A 165 -13.54 -8.20 14.18
CA GLN A 165 -12.67 -9.34 14.40
C GLN A 165 -13.20 -10.61 13.69
N SER A 166 -13.55 -10.48 12.41
CA SER A 166 -13.99 -11.62 11.60
C SER A 166 -12.78 -12.38 11.07
N ASP A 167 -12.82 -13.71 11.17
CA ASP A 167 -11.78 -14.60 10.63
C ASP A 167 -12.19 -15.24 9.29
N ILE A 168 -13.22 -14.69 8.63
CA ILE A 168 -13.79 -15.26 7.39
C ILE A 168 -12.76 -15.39 6.26
N ILE A 169 -11.84 -14.43 6.10
CA ILE A 169 -10.78 -14.49 5.09
C ILE A 169 -9.90 -15.73 5.29
N ARG A 170 -9.58 -16.05 6.55
CA ARG A 170 -8.79 -17.23 6.92
C ARG A 170 -9.59 -18.51 6.71
N ARG A 171 -10.83 -18.56 7.22
CA ARG A 171 -11.71 -19.75 7.16
C ARG A 171 -12.07 -20.15 5.73
N THR A 172 -12.15 -19.18 4.82
CA THR A 172 -12.47 -19.42 3.39
C THR A 172 -11.24 -19.73 2.54
N GLY A 173 -10.02 -19.55 3.06
CA GLY A 173 -8.77 -19.71 2.30
C GLY A 173 -8.58 -18.65 1.21
N LEU A 174 -9.35 -17.55 1.25
CA LEU A 174 -9.29 -16.49 0.24
C LEU A 174 -8.15 -15.49 0.47
N GLY A 175 -7.54 -15.49 1.66
CA GLY A 175 -6.39 -14.63 1.95
C GLY A 175 -5.26 -14.82 0.93
N ASP A 176 -4.87 -16.06 0.64
CA ASP A 176 -3.81 -16.33 -0.34
C ASP A 176 -4.22 -15.92 -1.76
N VAL A 177 -5.50 -16.05 -2.12
CA VAL A 177 -6.00 -15.64 -3.45
C VAL A 177 -5.85 -14.13 -3.62
N PHE A 178 -6.21 -13.35 -2.60
CA PHE A 178 -6.01 -11.90 -2.63
C PHE A 178 -4.53 -11.53 -2.62
N PHE A 179 -3.70 -12.20 -1.81
CA PHE A 179 -2.26 -11.94 -1.83
C PHE A 179 -1.68 -12.18 -3.22
N ASP A 180 -2.00 -13.30 -3.87
CA ASP A 180 -1.47 -13.61 -5.20
C ASP A 180 -1.96 -12.63 -6.28
N ALA A 181 -3.22 -12.19 -6.20
CA ALA A 181 -3.75 -11.13 -7.05
C ALA A 181 -3.00 -9.79 -6.85
N LEU A 182 -2.79 -9.37 -5.60
CA LEU A 182 -2.04 -8.14 -5.29
C LEU A 182 -0.58 -8.23 -5.72
N LYS A 183 0.10 -9.37 -5.47
CA LYS A 183 1.51 -9.60 -5.83
C LYS A 183 1.77 -9.37 -7.32
N ALA A 184 0.83 -9.73 -8.18
CA ALA A 184 0.96 -9.55 -9.63
C ALA A 184 1.09 -8.08 -10.06
N ASN A 185 0.61 -7.15 -9.24
CA ASN A 185 0.58 -5.72 -9.55
C ASN A 185 1.88 -4.98 -9.17
N PHE A 186 2.80 -5.60 -8.41
CA PHE A 186 4.07 -4.96 -8.03
C PHE A 186 5.07 -4.80 -9.19
N ASN A 187 4.83 -5.48 -10.31
CA ASN A 187 5.63 -5.36 -11.53
C ASN A 187 5.14 -4.23 -12.46
N LEU A 188 4.09 -3.50 -12.08
CA LEU A 188 3.60 -2.35 -12.83
C LEU A 188 4.48 -1.14 -12.53
N LEU A 189 5.62 -1.10 -13.22
CA LEU A 189 6.67 -0.11 -13.07
C LEU A 189 7.05 0.49 -14.45
N PRO A 190 7.54 1.74 -14.50
CA PRO A 190 8.24 2.26 -15.68
C PRO A 190 9.40 1.33 -16.04
N THR A 191 9.77 1.02 -17.28
CA THR A 191 9.54 1.64 -18.59
C THR A 191 8.31 1.13 -19.35
N LEU A 192 7.59 0.14 -18.79
CA LEU A 192 6.45 -0.52 -19.43
C LEU A 192 5.11 0.08 -19.01
N THR A 193 5.01 0.55 -17.77
CA THR A 193 3.82 1.22 -17.23
C THR A 193 4.14 2.70 -17.00
N PRO A 194 3.26 3.64 -17.42
CA PRO A 194 3.43 5.06 -17.10
C PRO A 194 3.62 5.30 -15.61
N GLU A 195 4.39 6.33 -15.27
CA GLU A 195 4.73 6.67 -13.88
C GLU A 195 3.48 6.93 -13.03
N GLU A 196 2.53 7.72 -13.53
CA GLU A 196 1.28 8.04 -12.82
C GLU A 196 0.42 6.79 -12.57
N GLU A 197 0.34 5.88 -13.54
CA GLU A 197 -0.39 4.63 -13.38
C GLU A 197 0.28 3.73 -12.34
N SER A 198 1.62 3.66 -12.36
CA SER A 198 2.42 2.90 -11.39
C SER A 198 2.20 3.44 -9.97
N LEU A 199 2.25 4.78 -9.80
CA LEU A 199 1.97 5.45 -8.52
C LEU A 199 0.55 5.19 -8.03
N THR A 200 -0.44 5.30 -8.92
CA THR A 200 -1.85 5.10 -8.59
C THR A 200 -2.12 3.66 -8.11
N VAL A 201 -1.56 2.68 -8.82
CA VAL A 201 -1.72 1.27 -8.48
C VAL A 201 -0.98 0.92 -7.20
N LEU A 202 0.33 1.23 -7.10
CA LEU A 202 1.12 0.88 -5.92
C LEU A 202 0.66 1.62 -4.66
N GLY A 203 0.21 2.88 -4.82
CA GLY A 203 -0.42 3.67 -3.78
C GLY A 203 -1.67 3.03 -3.18
N SER A 204 -2.36 2.18 -3.95
CA SER A 204 -3.55 1.45 -3.48
C SER A 204 -3.24 0.00 -3.07
N VAL A 205 -2.34 -0.67 -3.80
CA VAL A 205 -1.98 -2.08 -3.61
C VAL A 205 -1.18 -2.30 -2.33
N ILE A 206 -0.23 -1.41 -1.98
CA ILE A 206 0.57 -1.55 -0.76
C ILE A 206 -0.31 -1.46 0.50
N PRO A 207 -1.18 -0.44 0.67
CA PRO A 207 -2.14 -0.41 1.77
C PRO A 207 -3.07 -1.62 1.81
N ALA A 208 -3.56 -2.07 0.66
CA ALA A 208 -4.43 -3.26 0.58
C ALA A 208 -3.72 -4.53 1.05
N TYR A 209 -2.44 -4.70 0.67
CA TYR A 209 -1.62 -5.82 1.10
C TYR A 209 -1.42 -5.81 2.62
N LEU A 210 -1.11 -4.64 3.19
CA LEU A 210 -0.92 -4.47 4.63
C LEU A 210 -2.24 -4.67 5.41
N ALA A 211 -3.36 -4.13 4.93
CA ALA A 211 -4.66 -4.32 5.56
C ALA A 211 -5.10 -5.80 5.54
N LEU A 212 -4.84 -6.51 4.44
CA LEU A 212 -5.09 -7.94 4.35
C LEU A 212 -4.19 -8.74 5.30
N LEU A 213 -2.92 -8.35 5.43
CA LEU A 213 -2.00 -8.94 6.40
C LEU A 213 -2.51 -8.75 7.83
N ASP A 214 -2.94 -7.55 8.18
CA ASP A 214 -3.44 -7.23 9.51
C ASP A 214 -4.68 -8.09 9.83
N VAL A 215 -5.66 -8.21 8.92
CA VAL A 215 -6.84 -9.08 9.13
C VAL A 215 -6.50 -10.56 9.21
N THR A 216 -5.50 -11.04 8.46
CA THR A 216 -5.11 -12.45 8.46
C THR A 216 -4.25 -12.85 9.66
N THR A 217 -3.58 -11.89 10.31
CA THR A 217 -2.65 -12.14 11.44
C THR A 217 -3.22 -11.76 12.80
N ASN A 218 -4.16 -10.82 12.89
CA ASN A 218 -4.67 -10.25 14.14
C ASN A 218 -5.69 -11.15 14.89
N THR A 219 -5.86 -12.41 14.47
CA THR A 219 -6.77 -13.35 15.12
C THR A 219 -6.04 -14.18 16.17
N ASN A 220 -5.77 -13.58 17.34
CA ASN A 220 -5.42 -14.12 18.69
C ASN A 220 -4.89 -15.56 18.91
N VAL A 221 -4.34 -16.23 17.90
CA VAL A 221 -4.00 -17.65 17.97
C VAL A 221 -2.68 -17.86 17.23
N ASP A 222 -1.71 -18.37 17.98
CA ASP A 222 -0.44 -19.00 17.57
C ASP A 222 0.76 -18.18 17.08
N SER A 223 1.91 -18.61 17.60
CA SER A 223 3.27 -18.22 17.23
C SER A 223 3.65 -18.60 15.78
N SER A 224 3.00 -19.61 15.21
CA SER A 224 3.15 -20.04 13.80
C SER A 224 2.60 -19.03 12.80
N HIS A 225 1.62 -18.20 13.20
CA HIS A 225 1.05 -17.17 12.32
C HIS A 225 1.88 -15.88 12.32
N ARG A 226 2.69 -15.65 13.35
CA ARG A 226 3.70 -14.58 13.36
C ARG A 226 4.80 -14.83 12.33
N THR A 227 5.20 -16.08 12.11
CA THR A 227 6.22 -16.42 11.09
C THR A 227 5.68 -16.19 9.68
N GLY A 228 4.46 -16.65 9.37
CA GLY A 228 3.83 -16.41 8.08
C GLY A 228 3.56 -14.92 7.80
N GLY A 229 3.20 -14.15 8.83
CA GLY A 229 3.08 -12.69 8.69
C GLY A 229 4.42 -12.02 8.39
N THR A 230 5.47 -12.45 9.09
CA THR A 230 6.85 -11.97 8.87
C THR A 230 7.34 -12.31 7.46
N GLU A 231 7.06 -13.50 6.95
CA GLU A 231 7.42 -13.91 5.57
C GLU A 231 6.70 -13.05 4.52
N ARG A 232 5.42 -12.75 4.72
CA ARG A 232 4.67 -11.85 3.81
C ARG A 232 5.22 -10.42 3.82
N LEU A 233 5.58 -9.89 5.00
CA LEU A 233 6.27 -8.59 5.10
C LEU A 233 7.65 -8.63 4.42
N THR A 234 8.38 -9.74 4.56
CA THR A 234 9.67 -9.95 3.89
C THR A 234 9.50 -9.91 2.38
N TRP A 235 8.47 -10.59 1.86
CA TRP A 235 8.15 -10.60 0.44
C TRP A 235 7.81 -9.19 -0.04
N LEU A 236 6.94 -8.47 0.67
CA LEU A 236 6.55 -7.11 0.33
C LEU A 236 7.77 -6.18 0.30
N TYR A 237 8.63 -6.25 1.31
CA TYR A 237 9.85 -5.46 1.36
C TYR A 237 10.79 -5.79 0.20
N ARG A 238 11.14 -7.07 0.00
CA ARG A 238 12.14 -7.47 -0.99
C ARG A 238 11.64 -7.35 -2.42
N HIS A 239 10.47 -7.90 -2.71
CA HIS A 239 9.93 -8.02 -4.06
C HIS A 239 8.97 -6.89 -4.42
N GLY A 240 8.29 -6.30 -3.44
CA GLY A 240 7.38 -5.19 -3.70
C GLY A 240 8.06 -3.83 -3.68
N ILE A 241 8.99 -3.59 -2.74
CA ILE A 241 9.61 -2.27 -2.53
C ILE A 241 11.03 -2.23 -3.08
N ILE A 242 11.94 -3.06 -2.57
CA ILE A 242 13.36 -3.02 -2.95
C ILE A 242 13.55 -3.36 -4.42
N SER A 243 12.91 -4.43 -4.92
CA SER A 243 12.96 -4.77 -6.35
C SER A 243 12.43 -3.62 -7.22
N GLY A 244 11.48 -2.83 -6.74
CA GLY A 244 10.99 -1.65 -7.45
C GLY A 244 12.02 -0.52 -7.47
N ILE A 245 12.66 -0.24 -6.33
CA ILE A 245 13.74 0.75 -6.23
C ILE A 245 14.91 0.34 -7.12
N GLU A 246 15.34 -0.92 -7.08
CA GLU A 246 16.43 -1.45 -7.90
C GLU A 246 16.10 -1.39 -9.39
N HIS A 247 14.84 -1.60 -9.78
CA HIS A 247 14.38 -1.48 -11.16
C HIS A 247 14.43 -0.03 -11.66
N LEU A 248 14.16 0.94 -10.79
CA LEU A 248 14.20 2.36 -11.12
C LEU A 248 15.62 2.95 -11.05
N SER A 249 16.51 2.31 -10.28
CA SER A 249 17.84 2.81 -9.96
C SER A 249 18.92 2.19 -10.83
N SER A 250 19.95 2.97 -11.16
CA SER A 250 21.17 2.45 -11.78
C SER A 250 22.28 2.27 -10.74
N SER A 251 23.14 1.27 -10.94
CA SER A 251 24.40 1.09 -10.19
C SER A 251 24.27 0.92 -8.66
N GLY A 252 23.11 0.48 -8.15
CA GLY A 252 22.93 0.19 -6.72
C GLY A 252 22.80 1.41 -5.82
N SER A 253 22.56 2.61 -6.38
CA SER A 253 22.26 3.84 -5.64
C SER A 253 20.92 4.40 -6.10
N PHE A 254 20.06 4.77 -5.16
CA PHE A 254 18.74 5.36 -5.45
C PHE A 254 18.83 6.80 -5.97
N SER A 255 19.98 7.47 -5.88
CA SER A 255 20.19 8.82 -6.46
C SER A 255 20.11 8.80 -7.99
N SER A 256 20.60 7.73 -8.63
CA SER A 256 20.57 7.56 -10.08
C SER A 256 19.27 6.89 -10.55
N THR A 257 18.12 7.47 -10.20
CA THR A 257 16.80 6.93 -10.53
C THR A 257 16.20 7.53 -11.80
N ILE A 258 15.45 6.72 -12.56
CA ILE A 258 14.65 7.19 -13.70
C ILE A 258 13.36 7.89 -13.28
N SER A 259 12.92 7.73 -12.02
CA SER A 259 11.71 8.35 -11.48
C SER A 259 11.92 8.70 -10.01
N VAL A 260 12.13 9.99 -9.76
CA VAL A 260 12.28 10.55 -8.41
C VAL A 260 11.00 10.31 -7.60
N ARG A 261 9.82 10.60 -8.15
CA ARG A 261 8.55 10.49 -7.43
C ARG A 261 8.24 9.08 -6.99
N LEU A 262 8.41 8.10 -7.88
CA LEU A 262 8.13 6.70 -7.56
C LEU A 262 9.16 6.13 -6.58
N THR A 263 10.43 6.51 -6.72
CA THR A 263 11.49 6.10 -5.78
C THR A 263 11.25 6.67 -4.39
N THR A 264 10.93 7.97 -4.29
CA THR A 264 10.54 8.62 -3.03
C THR A 264 9.32 7.95 -2.42
N PHE A 265 8.30 7.65 -3.23
CA PHE A 265 7.12 6.90 -2.77
C PHE A 265 7.51 5.54 -2.19
N LEU A 266 8.29 4.71 -2.89
CA LEU A 266 8.71 3.39 -2.43
C LEU A 266 9.55 3.46 -1.14
N LEU A 267 10.49 4.41 -1.06
CA LEU A 267 11.28 4.67 0.15
C LEU A 267 10.37 5.00 1.34
N SER A 268 9.36 5.86 1.14
CA SER A 268 8.39 6.22 2.18
C SER A 268 7.53 5.04 2.67
N GLN A 269 7.49 3.93 1.93
CA GLN A 269 6.78 2.71 2.36
C GLN A 269 7.62 1.80 3.27
N ILE A 270 8.96 1.94 3.26
CA ILE A 270 9.84 1.08 4.06
C ILE A 270 9.53 1.19 5.57
N PRO A 271 9.34 2.39 6.17
CA PRO A 271 9.01 2.50 7.59
C PRO A 271 7.74 1.74 7.97
N ASN A 272 6.68 1.83 7.16
CA ASN A 272 5.41 1.14 7.39
C ASN A 272 5.55 -0.39 7.46
N VAL A 273 6.49 -0.95 6.69
CA VAL A 273 6.80 -2.38 6.68
C VAL A 273 7.71 -2.73 7.85
N PHE A 274 8.78 -1.95 8.08
CA PHE A 274 9.76 -2.21 9.12
C PHE A 274 9.18 -2.12 10.53
N GLU A 275 8.26 -1.18 10.79
CA GLU A 275 7.56 -1.08 12.07
C GLU A 275 6.74 -2.34 12.37
N ARG A 276 6.09 -2.92 11.36
CA ARG A 276 5.34 -4.18 11.50
C ARG A 276 6.27 -5.40 11.66
N MET A 277 7.44 -5.37 11.03
CA MET A 277 8.45 -6.43 11.19
C MET A 277 9.16 -6.36 12.55
N GLY A 278 9.27 -5.18 13.14
CA GLY A 278 10.08 -4.93 14.34
C GLY A 278 11.51 -5.40 14.15
N ILE A 279 12.04 -6.15 15.12
CA ILE A 279 13.42 -6.65 15.10
C ILE A 279 13.74 -7.58 13.91
N ALA A 280 12.74 -8.20 13.28
CA ALA A 280 12.94 -9.03 12.09
C ALA A 280 13.38 -8.22 10.85
N SER A 281 13.27 -6.89 10.88
CA SER A 281 13.79 -6.00 9.83
C SER A 281 15.32 -5.98 9.77
N VAL A 282 16.02 -6.30 10.88
CA VAL A 282 17.48 -6.20 11.02
C VAL A 282 18.24 -7.01 9.97
N ARG A 283 17.68 -8.14 9.50
CA ARG A 283 18.28 -8.97 8.44
C ARG A 283 18.38 -8.26 7.08
N HIS A 284 17.69 -7.13 6.92
CA HIS A 284 17.69 -6.33 5.69
C HIS A 284 18.68 -5.16 5.76
N PHE A 285 19.21 -4.83 6.93
CA PHE A 285 20.10 -3.67 7.10
C PHE A 285 21.39 -3.81 6.29
N GLN A 286 21.84 -5.05 6.06
CA GLN A 286 23.06 -5.33 5.32
C GLN A 286 23.02 -4.89 3.85
N ASP A 287 21.83 -4.88 3.26
CA ASP A 287 21.63 -4.50 1.86
C ASP A 287 21.12 -3.05 1.80
N LEU A 288 20.23 -2.68 2.72
CA LEU A 288 19.61 -1.36 2.80
C LEU A 288 20.61 -0.25 3.15
N LEU A 289 21.41 -0.41 4.21
CA LEU A 289 22.22 0.69 4.73
C LEU A 289 23.37 1.10 3.80
N PRO A 290 24.08 0.17 3.13
CA PRO A 290 25.04 0.55 2.11
C PRO A 290 24.41 1.31 0.94
N MET A 291 23.21 0.89 0.49
CA MET A 291 22.44 1.60 -0.54
C MET A 291 22.05 3.01 -0.07
N VAL A 292 21.52 3.13 1.16
CA VAL A 292 21.15 4.41 1.78
C VAL A 292 22.35 5.35 1.87
N ARG A 293 23.48 4.85 2.40
CA ARG A 293 24.74 5.62 2.48
C ARG A 293 25.19 6.08 1.10
N ALA A 294 25.21 5.18 0.11
CA ALA A 294 25.69 5.52 -1.24
C ALA A 294 24.85 6.63 -1.89
N GLY A 295 23.53 6.60 -1.72
CA GLY A 295 22.67 7.67 -2.26
C GLY A 295 22.76 8.98 -1.48
N LEU A 296 22.91 8.95 -0.16
CA LEU A 296 23.09 10.18 0.64
C LEU A 296 24.43 10.88 0.39
N MET A 297 25.47 10.12 0.05
CA MET A 297 26.78 10.66 -0.32
C MET A 297 26.86 11.12 -1.78
N ASP A 298 25.79 10.97 -2.57
CA ASP A 298 25.78 11.40 -3.96
C ASP A 298 25.72 12.94 -4.03
N PRO A 299 26.65 13.60 -4.76
CA PRO A 299 26.74 15.07 -4.77
C PRO A 299 25.52 15.75 -5.41
N PHE A 300 24.65 15.01 -6.11
CA PHE A 300 23.46 15.54 -6.77
C PHE A 300 22.16 15.18 -6.04
N ILE A 301 22.23 14.56 -4.86
CA ILE A 301 21.02 14.11 -4.13
C ILE A 301 20.06 15.27 -3.81
N LEU A 302 20.57 16.50 -3.66
CA LEU A 302 19.79 17.72 -3.41
C LEU A 302 19.04 18.23 -4.64
N ALA A 303 19.16 17.56 -5.79
CA ALA A 303 18.22 17.73 -6.90
C ALA A 303 16.80 17.24 -6.53
N ALA A 304 16.67 16.35 -5.54
CA ALA A 304 15.42 15.78 -5.06
C ALA A 304 15.36 15.77 -3.51
N PRO A 305 15.23 16.94 -2.85
CA PRO A 305 15.26 17.03 -1.38
C PRO A 305 14.17 16.21 -0.68
N GLU A 306 13.00 16.05 -1.29
CA GLU A 306 11.92 15.20 -0.79
C GLU A 306 12.33 13.72 -0.67
N MET A 307 13.22 13.26 -1.54
CA MET A 307 13.79 11.92 -1.48
C MET A 307 14.71 11.78 -0.26
N VAL A 308 15.53 12.80 0.02
CA VAL A 308 16.38 12.83 1.21
C VAL A 308 15.53 12.74 2.48
N VAL A 309 14.44 13.51 2.55
CA VAL A 309 13.50 13.47 3.68
C VAL A 309 12.92 12.07 3.87
N ALA A 310 12.49 11.41 2.79
CA ALA A 310 11.99 10.04 2.85
C ALA A 310 13.07 9.05 3.37
N VAL A 311 14.33 9.22 2.96
CA VAL A 311 15.45 8.42 3.47
C VAL A 311 15.71 8.69 4.96
N MET A 312 15.54 9.92 5.43
CA MET A 312 15.63 10.24 6.86
C MET A 312 14.54 9.51 7.66
N ASP A 313 13.31 9.43 7.16
CA ASP A 313 12.24 8.64 7.78
C ASP A 313 12.62 7.14 7.87
N VAL A 314 13.29 6.61 6.84
CA VAL A 314 13.84 5.25 6.85
C VAL A 314 14.91 5.08 7.93
N LEU A 315 15.86 6.01 8.04
CA LEU A 315 16.93 5.94 9.03
C LEU A 315 16.39 6.04 10.47
N ASP A 316 15.47 6.97 10.73
CA ASP A 316 14.79 7.09 12.03
C ASP A 316 14.03 5.81 12.39
N CYS A 317 13.35 5.18 11.41
CA CYS A 317 12.71 3.89 11.61
C CYS A 317 13.75 2.80 11.94
N VAL A 318 14.83 2.68 11.17
CA VAL A 318 15.91 1.69 11.38
C VAL A 318 16.53 1.82 12.78
N ILE A 319 16.84 3.05 13.21
CA ILE A 319 17.39 3.34 14.53
C ILE A 319 16.41 2.85 15.61
N ARG A 320 15.12 3.15 15.45
CA ARG A 320 14.07 2.80 16.43
C ARG A 320 13.78 1.30 16.50
N VAL A 321 13.58 0.62 15.37
CA VAL A 321 13.21 -0.82 15.36
C VAL A 321 14.40 -1.75 15.57
N GLY A 322 15.61 -1.27 15.30
CA GLY A 322 16.85 -2.05 15.27
C GLY A 322 17.95 -1.54 16.20
N ALA A 323 17.64 -0.69 17.18
CA ALA A 323 18.61 0.00 18.04
C ALA A 323 19.77 -0.89 18.54
N PRO A 324 19.55 -2.12 19.06
CA PRO A 324 20.66 -2.96 19.53
C PRO A 324 21.66 -3.31 18.41
N ARG A 325 21.17 -3.61 17.20
CA ARG A 325 22.03 -3.94 16.06
C ARG A 325 22.67 -2.69 15.45
N VAL A 326 21.96 -1.56 15.48
CA VAL A 326 22.52 -0.28 15.05
C VAL A 326 23.72 0.08 15.92
N LYS A 327 23.56 0.01 17.25
CA LYS A 327 24.63 0.21 18.23
C LYS A 327 25.83 -0.69 17.97
N GLU A 328 25.60 -1.98 17.73
CA GLU A 328 26.69 -2.96 17.61
C GLU A 328 27.50 -2.83 16.31
N LYS A 329 26.84 -2.48 15.20
CA LYS A 329 27.46 -2.63 13.86
C LYS A 329 27.17 -1.49 12.89
N TRP A 330 25.95 -0.97 12.86
CA TRP A 330 25.48 -0.18 11.72
C TRP A 330 25.54 1.32 11.89
N TRP A 331 25.76 1.82 13.11
CA TRP A 331 25.85 3.26 13.35
C TRP A 331 26.90 4.00 12.51
N PRO A 332 28.10 3.44 12.19
CA PRO A 332 29.08 4.17 11.38
C PRO A 332 28.62 4.35 9.93
N GLU A 333 27.88 3.38 9.39
CA GLU A 333 27.33 3.45 8.02
C GLU A 333 26.27 4.55 7.92
N ILE A 334 25.39 4.65 8.93
CA ILE A 334 24.38 5.71 9.03
C ILE A 334 25.07 7.08 9.15
N LEU A 335 26.02 7.21 10.09
CA LEU A 335 26.72 8.45 10.34
C LEU A 335 27.45 8.95 9.09
N ARG A 336 28.14 8.06 8.37
CA ARG A 336 28.86 8.40 7.14
C ARG A 336 27.93 8.92 6.05
N GLY A 337 26.76 8.32 5.87
CA GLY A 337 25.76 8.80 4.90
C GLY A 337 25.23 10.19 5.28
N VAL A 338 24.92 10.40 6.56
CA VAL A 338 24.39 11.67 7.07
C VAL A 338 25.41 12.80 6.99
N VAL A 339 26.68 12.54 7.34
CA VAL A 339 27.78 13.51 7.21
C VAL A 339 28.00 13.85 5.73
N GLY A 340 28.07 12.86 4.84
CA GLY A 340 28.23 13.14 3.41
C GLY A 340 27.10 13.99 2.82
N CYS A 341 25.84 13.70 3.20
CA CYS A 341 24.70 14.51 2.79
C CYS A 341 24.77 15.94 3.35
N TRP A 342 25.27 16.10 4.58
CA TRP A 342 25.47 17.42 5.18
C TRP A 342 26.51 18.24 4.42
N CYS A 343 27.65 17.65 4.05
CA CYS A 343 28.66 18.32 3.22
C CYS A 343 28.06 18.77 1.88
N ASN A 344 27.25 17.92 1.24
CA ASN A 344 26.54 18.30 0.01
C ASN A 344 25.60 19.51 0.25
N CYS A 345 24.97 19.63 1.42
CA CYS A 345 24.15 20.80 1.77
C CYS A 345 24.97 22.08 1.91
N LEU A 346 26.19 21.99 2.45
CA LEU A 346 27.10 23.14 2.59
C LEU A 346 27.61 23.62 1.23
N ASP A 347 27.79 22.71 0.27
CA ASP A 347 28.25 23.01 -1.08
C ASP A 347 27.14 23.58 -1.99
N GLU A 348 25.87 23.50 -1.58
CA GLU A 348 24.72 23.90 -2.39
C GLU A 348 24.53 25.44 -2.42
N SER A 349 24.16 25.97 -3.59
CA SER A 349 23.98 27.42 -3.77
C SER A 349 22.71 27.96 -3.12
N ASP A 350 22.68 29.26 -2.77
CA ASP A 350 21.56 29.95 -2.09
C ASP A 350 20.19 29.83 -2.79
N SER A 351 20.11 29.34 -4.03
CA SER A 351 18.89 29.27 -4.82
C SER A 351 17.83 28.28 -4.29
N LYS A 352 18.21 27.31 -3.45
CA LYS A 352 17.31 26.27 -2.87
C LYS A 352 17.27 26.27 -1.34
N ARG A 353 17.57 27.42 -0.72
CA ARG A 353 17.88 27.49 0.71
C ARG A 353 16.81 26.90 1.65
N GLU A 354 15.52 27.13 1.40
CA GLU A 354 14.44 26.61 2.27
C GLU A 354 14.32 25.07 2.27
N GLU A 355 14.48 24.45 1.10
CA GLU A 355 14.45 22.99 0.95
C GLU A 355 15.69 22.36 1.59
N VAL A 356 16.87 22.98 1.39
CA VAL A 356 18.13 22.55 1.99
C VAL A 356 18.09 22.70 3.52
N ASP A 357 17.57 23.81 4.04
CA ASP A 357 17.40 24.03 5.49
C ASP A 357 16.49 22.95 6.11
N THR A 358 15.45 22.53 5.39
CA THR A 358 14.58 21.43 5.81
C THR A 358 15.38 20.12 5.91
N VAL A 359 16.20 19.81 4.89
CA VAL A 359 17.07 18.63 4.90
C VAL A 359 18.08 18.70 6.05
N MET A 360 18.76 19.82 6.24
CA MET A 360 19.73 20.03 7.32
C MET A 360 19.10 19.82 8.71
N ASN A 361 17.89 20.31 8.94
CA ASN A 361 17.15 20.07 10.18
C ASN A 361 16.81 18.59 10.38
N ARG A 362 16.44 17.87 9.33
CA ARG A 362 16.19 16.41 9.40
C ARG A 362 17.48 15.64 9.70
N LEU A 363 18.61 16.00 9.08
CA LEU A 363 19.92 15.39 9.35
C LEU A 363 20.32 15.52 10.82
N LYS A 364 20.18 16.72 11.41
CA LYS A 364 20.40 16.95 12.85
C LYS A 364 19.53 16.03 13.72
N GLY A 365 18.27 15.84 13.33
CA GLY A 365 17.33 14.91 13.98
C GLY A 365 17.86 13.47 14.01
N VAL A 366 18.28 12.96 12.85
CA VAL A 366 18.83 11.60 12.72
C VAL A 366 20.13 11.44 13.52
N VAL A 367 21.04 12.41 13.48
CA VAL A 367 22.28 12.39 14.28
C VAL A 367 21.98 12.33 15.77
N LYS A 368 21.01 13.11 16.24
CA LYS A 368 20.58 13.09 17.64
C LYS A 368 19.98 11.73 18.03
N SER A 369 19.12 11.16 17.19
CA SER A 369 18.58 9.82 17.38
C SER A 369 19.69 8.77 17.43
N LEU A 370 20.66 8.85 16.52
CA LEU A 370 21.79 7.92 16.46
C LEU A 370 22.69 8.01 17.70
N GLY A 371 23.07 9.23 18.10
CA GLY A 371 23.89 9.47 19.28
C GLY A 371 23.24 9.04 20.59
N SER A 372 21.90 8.91 20.63
CA SER A 372 21.18 8.36 21.79
C SER A 372 21.30 6.84 21.93
N VAL A 373 21.66 6.14 20.85
CA VAL A 373 21.76 4.68 20.79
C VAL A 373 23.20 4.18 20.91
N VAL A 374 24.16 4.95 20.42
CA VAL A 374 25.60 4.62 20.45
C VAL A 374 26.19 4.86 21.85
N ASP A 375 27.23 4.11 22.23
CA ASP A 375 27.92 4.34 23.49
C ASP A 375 28.54 5.73 23.54
N ARG A 376 28.35 6.44 24.65
CA ARG A 376 28.71 7.87 24.76
C ARG A 376 30.18 8.14 24.44
N GLU A 377 31.09 7.33 24.95
CA GLU A 377 32.53 7.52 24.73
C GLU A 377 32.93 7.29 23.26
N GLU A 378 32.36 6.25 22.64
CA GLU A 378 32.59 5.94 21.23
C GLU A 378 32.03 7.04 20.32
N TRP A 379 30.82 7.50 20.63
CA TRP A 379 30.16 8.61 19.91
C TRP A 379 30.97 9.91 20.01
N GLU A 380 31.34 10.32 21.22
CA GLU A 380 32.14 11.54 21.46
C GLU A 380 33.49 11.48 20.73
N SER A 381 34.16 10.33 20.76
CA SER A 381 35.43 10.12 20.05
C SER A 381 35.27 10.20 18.52
N ALA A 382 34.19 9.65 17.97
CA ALA A 382 33.92 9.71 16.54
C ALA A 382 33.56 11.14 16.08
N VAL A 383 32.66 11.81 16.82
CA VAL A 383 32.24 13.19 16.52
C VAL A 383 33.41 14.16 16.66
N GLY A 384 34.25 14.00 17.68
CA GLY A 384 35.45 14.83 17.86
C GLY A 384 36.38 14.75 16.65
N ARG A 385 36.70 13.54 16.18
CA ARG A 385 37.54 13.34 14.99
C ARG A 385 36.94 13.99 13.73
N LEU A 386 35.64 13.85 13.52
CA LEU A 386 34.97 14.44 12.36
C LEU A 386 35.02 15.97 12.38
N ILE A 387 34.76 16.58 13.55
CA ILE A 387 34.82 18.04 13.71
C ILE A 387 36.26 18.58 13.57
N ASP A 388 37.26 17.81 14.01
CA ASP A 388 38.66 18.17 13.85
C ASP A 388 39.11 18.13 12.38
N GLU A 389 38.55 17.21 11.58
CA GLU A 389 38.78 17.13 10.13
C GLU A 389 38.01 18.20 9.35
N GLU A 390 36.74 18.46 9.72
CA GLU A 390 35.85 19.40 9.05
C GLU A 390 35.03 20.23 10.05
N GLY A 391 35.46 21.48 10.26
CA GLY A 391 34.92 22.35 11.31
C GLY A 391 33.45 22.73 11.13
N ASP A 392 32.94 22.72 9.90
CA ASP A 392 31.55 23.06 9.57
C ASP A 392 30.56 21.97 10.02
N LEU A 393 31.05 20.77 10.39
CA LEU A 393 30.24 19.72 10.99
C LEU A 393 29.78 20.03 12.41
N LYS A 394 30.33 21.05 13.08
CA LYS A 394 29.89 21.47 14.43
C LYS A 394 28.40 21.73 14.49
N GLU A 395 27.84 22.35 13.46
CA GLU A 395 26.43 22.68 13.42
C GLU A 395 25.54 21.42 13.30
N LEU A 396 25.97 20.41 12.54
CA LEU A 396 25.27 19.11 12.43
C LEU A 396 25.14 18.44 13.81
N PHE A 397 26.19 18.51 14.63
CA PHE A 397 26.22 17.90 15.96
C PHE A 397 25.71 18.82 17.08
N GLY A 398 25.37 20.07 16.78
CA GLY A 398 24.90 21.06 17.75
C GLY A 398 25.97 21.48 18.78
N ARG A 399 27.22 21.63 18.34
CA ARG A 399 28.38 21.96 19.19
C ARG A 399 28.94 23.36 18.98
#